data_AF-A0A975D946-F1
#
_entry.id   AF-A0A975D946-F1
#
_cell.length_a   1.000
_cell.length_b   1.000
_cell.length_c   1.000
_cell.angle_alpha   90.00
_cell.angle_beta   90.00
_cell.angle_gamma   90.00
#
_symmetry.space_group_name_H-M   'P 1'
#
loop_
_entity.id
_entity.type
_entity.pdbx_description
1 polymer ?
#
loop_
_entity_poly.entity_id
_entity_poly.type
_entity_poly.pdbx_seq_one_letter_code
_entity_poly.pdbx_strand_id
1 'polypeptide(L)'
;MTDTARIIALWPRWTSSVGAMQRFQIQVRTQCRRCGALMRADLDELVARYGGNASLIDRQERCRMVACDGATFYLAARRYGGPWRILVDDAALRDGLSLCPPAHLAHGRSAPVANAADLPSPQRR
;
A
#
# COMPACT_ATOMS: atom_id res chain seq x y z
N MET A 1 -28.12 23.84 3.33
CA MET A 1 -26.82 23.36 3.80
C MET A 1 -26.85 21.85 3.73
N THR A 2 -26.31 21.28 2.66
CA THR A 2 -26.34 19.82 2.44
C THR A 2 -25.23 19.21 3.29
N ASP A 3 -25.63 18.58 4.39
CA ASP A 3 -24.74 17.76 5.23
C ASP A 3 -24.19 16.64 4.36
N THR A 4 -22.96 16.82 3.89
CA THR A 4 -22.30 15.84 3.03
C THR A 4 -21.86 14.73 3.95
N ALA A 5 -22.64 13.64 3.99
CA ALA A 5 -22.32 12.44 4.74
C ALA A 5 -20.84 12.08 4.52
N ARG A 6 -20.02 12.29 5.57
CA ARG A 6 -18.60 11.91 5.53
C ARG A 6 -18.54 10.40 5.43
N ILE A 7 -18.11 9.89 4.29
CA ILE A 7 -17.75 8.48 4.13
C ILE A 7 -16.52 8.24 4.99
N ILE A 8 -16.71 7.60 6.15
CA ILE A 8 -15.61 7.18 7.01
C ILE A 8 -15.07 5.87 6.42
N ALA A 9 -13.78 5.85 6.04
CA ALA A 9 -13.14 4.62 5.64
C ALA A 9 -13.05 3.66 6.84
N LEU A 10 -13.84 2.58 6.79
CA LEU A 10 -13.77 1.54 7.80
C LEU A 10 -12.60 0.60 7.49
N TRP A 11 -11.51 0.79 8.23
CA TRP A 11 -10.33 -0.05 8.15
C TRP A 11 -10.53 -1.36 8.92
N PRO A 12 -10.19 -2.53 8.33
CA PRO A 12 -10.25 -3.79 9.05
C PRO A 12 -9.39 -3.75 10.32
N ARG A 13 -9.83 -4.39 11.40
CA ARG A 13 -9.08 -4.41 12.66
C ARG A 13 -7.64 -4.90 12.52
N TRP A 14 -7.34 -5.76 11.54
CA TRP A 14 -5.98 -6.25 11.30
C TRP A 14 -5.03 -5.19 10.71
N THR A 15 -5.53 -4.06 10.19
CA THR A 15 -4.69 -2.92 9.75
C THR A 15 -4.46 -1.87 10.84
N SER A 16 -5.03 -2.05 12.04
CA SER A 16 -5.05 -1.00 13.07
C SER A 16 -3.65 -0.60 13.55
N SER A 17 -2.69 -1.54 13.53
CA SER A 17 -1.30 -1.29 13.89
C SER A 17 -0.36 -2.36 13.33
N VAL A 18 0.94 -2.09 13.29
CA VAL A 18 1.96 -3.06 12.89
C VAL A 18 1.90 -4.32 13.78
N GLY A 19 1.72 -4.16 15.09
CA GLY A 19 1.60 -5.31 16.01
C GLY A 19 0.30 -6.09 15.85
N ALA A 20 -0.80 -5.46 15.39
CA ALA A 20 -1.98 -6.21 14.95
C ALA A 20 -1.67 -7.02 13.67
N MET A 21 -1.01 -6.39 12.70
CA MET A 21 -0.58 -7.07 11.47
C MET A 21 0.32 -8.26 11.76
N GLN A 22 1.26 -8.13 12.70
CA GLN A 22 2.16 -9.22 13.13
C GLN A 22 1.38 -10.38 13.75
N ARG A 23 0.49 -10.10 14.73
CA ARG A 23 -0.34 -11.13 15.38
C ARG A 23 -1.26 -11.87 14.39
N PHE A 24 -1.76 -11.18 13.37
CA PHE A 24 -2.59 -11.79 12.33
C PHE A 24 -1.80 -12.30 11.12
N GLN A 25 -0.47 -12.27 11.17
CA GLN A 25 0.44 -12.72 10.11
C GLN A 25 0.10 -12.10 8.73
N ILE A 26 -0.22 -10.82 8.73
CA ILE A 26 -0.57 -10.06 7.54
C ILE A 26 0.67 -9.90 6.65
N GLN A 27 0.52 -10.06 5.34
CA GLN A 27 1.62 -9.73 4.43
C GLN A 27 1.63 -8.24 4.16
N VAL A 28 2.81 -7.64 4.24
CA VAL A 28 3.01 -6.21 3.98
C VAL A 28 4.04 -6.02 2.88
N ARG A 29 3.76 -5.07 1.98
CA ARG A 29 4.65 -4.60 0.92
C ARG A 29 4.70 -3.09 0.90
N THR A 30 5.71 -2.55 0.26
CA THR A 30 5.80 -1.14 -0.12
C THR A 30 5.85 -1.00 -1.63
N GLN A 31 5.14 -0.03 -2.20
CA GLN A 31 5.27 0.35 -3.60
C GLN A 31 5.69 1.82 -3.72
N CYS A 32 6.69 2.11 -4.55
CA CYS A 32 7.11 3.48 -4.84
C CYS A 32 6.15 4.17 -5.81
N ARG A 33 5.74 5.39 -5.48
CA ARG A 33 4.90 6.23 -6.35
C ARG A 33 5.60 6.76 -7.59
N ARG A 34 6.93 6.85 -7.56
CA ARG A 34 7.73 7.46 -8.65
C ARG A 34 8.20 6.42 -9.66
N CYS A 35 8.80 5.33 -9.19
CA CYS A 35 9.31 4.29 -10.08
C CYS A 35 8.38 3.08 -10.18
N GLY A 36 7.55 2.79 -9.18
CA GLY A 36 6.73 1.58 -9.13
C GLY A 36 7.39 0.39 -8.42
N ALA A 37 8.61 0.56 -7.89
CA ALA A 37 9.33 -0.54 -7.23
C ALA A 37 8.52 -1.13 -6.06
N LEU A 38 8.35 -2.45 -6.08
CA LEU A 38 7.58 -3.22 -5.11
C LEU A 38 8.53 -4.06 -4.26
N MET A 39 8.48 -3.84 -2.94
CA MET A 39 9.34 -4.54 -1.99
C MET A 39 8.51 -5.18 -0.88
N ARG A 40 9.02 -6.28 -0.31
CA ARG A 40 8.45 -6.87 0.91
C ARG A 40 8.84 -5.98 2.10
N ALA A 41 7.90 -5.78 3.02
CA ALA A 41 8.20 -5.17 4.31
C ALA A 41 8.14 -6.26 5.38
N ASP A 42 9.18 -6.33 6.21
CA ASP A 42 9.24 -7.25 7.34
C ASP A 42 8.53 -6.63 8.55
N LEU A 43 7.57 -7.34 9.14
CA LEU A 43 6.81 -6.81 10.26
C LEU A 43 7.66 -6.64 11.53
N ASP A 44 8.66 -7.48 11.75
CA ASP A 44 9.56 -7.36 12.90
C ASP A 44 10.48 -6.13 12.74
N GLU A 45 10.97 -5.87 11.52
CA GLU A 45 11.69 -4.63 11.18
C GLU A 45 10.81 -3.40 11.44
N LEU A 46 9.55 -3.43 11.01
CA LEU A 46 8.61 -2.33 11.21
C LEU A 46 8.26 -2.11 12.68
N VAL A 47 8.11 -3.16 13.48
CA VAL A 47 7.92 -3.04 14.93
C VAL A 47 9.15 -2.44 15.59
N ALA A 48 10.35 -2.89 15.23
CA ALA A 48 11.59 -2.35 15.78
C ALA A 48 11.77 -0.86 15.44
N ARG A 49 11.42 -0.47 14.21
CA ARG A 49 11.56 0.92 13.73
C ARG A 49 10.49 1.87 14.28
N TYR A 50 9.24 1.41 14.35
CA TYR A 50 8.09 2.29 14.59
C TYR A 50 7.30 1.98 15.86
N GLY A 51 7.51 0.81 16.47
CA GLY A 51 6.71 0.29 17.55
C GLY A 51 5.44 -0.43 17.08
N GLY A 52 5.00 -1.43 17.85
CA GLY A 52 3.85 -2.28 17.51
C GLY A 52 2.49 -1.57 17.51
N ASN A 53 2.37 -0.39 18.14
CA ASN A 53 1.16 0.41 18.14
C ASN A 53 1.08 1.39 16.95
N ALA A 54 2.14 1.51 16.15
CA ALA A 54 2.15 2.41 15.02
C ALA A 54 1.20 1.95 13.90
N SER A 55 0.58 2.91 13.21
CA SER A 55 -0.20 2.66 11.99
C SER A 55 0.69 2.78 10.74
N LEU A 56 0.41 1.93 9.73
CA LEU A 56 0.98 2.05 8.39
C LEU A 56 0.07 2.78 7.41
N ILE A 57 -1.17 3.09 7.80
CA ILE A 57 -2.10 3.88 6.98
C ILE A 57 -1.50 5.28 6.82
N ASP A 58 -1.46 5.77 5.58
CA ASP A 58 -0.87 7.05 5.14
C ASP A 58 0.63 7.20 5.40
N ARG A 59 1.27 6.19 5.98
CA ARG A 59 2.69 6.22 6.23
C ARG A 59 3.45 6.07 4.92
N GLN A 60 4.44 6.95 4.74
CA GLN A 60 5.34 6.91 3.60
C GLN A 60 6.78 6.71 4.04
N GLU A 61 7.55 5.95 3.26
CA GLU A 61 9.01 5.84 3.38
C GLU A 61 9.68 6.38 2.13
N ARG A 62 10.99 6.69 2.21
CA ARG A 62 11.79 6.94 1.02
C ARG A 62 11.97 5.66 0.24
N CYS A 63 11.94 5.76 -1.09
CA CYS A 63 12.23 4.63 -1.97
C CYS A 63 13.64 4.11 -1.70
N ARG A 64 13.79 2.79 -1.61
CA ARG A 64 15.09 2.12 -1.43
C ARG A 64 15.80 1.84 -2.76
N MET A 65 15.17 2.13 -3.90
CA MET A 65 15.81 1.98 -5.21
C MET A 65 16.89 3.04 -5.40
N VAL A 66 18.05 2.60 -5.89
CA VAL A 66 19.15 3.49 -6.25
C VAL A 66 18.68 4.50 -7.30
N ALA A 67 19.09 5.76 -7.12
CA ALA A 67 18.72 6.90 -7.97
C ALA A 67 17.21 7.25 -8.00
N CYS A 68 16.41 6.67 -7.10
CA CYS A 68 15.04 7.11 -6.87
C CYS A 68 14.93 7.85 -5.54
N ASP A 69 14.40 9.06 -5.58
CA ASP A 69 14.10 9.92 -4.41
C ASP A 69 12.61 9.89 -4.02
N GLY A 70 11.82 9.03 -4.67
CA GLY A 70 10.37 8.97 -4.51
C GLY A 70 9.95 8.46 -3.13
N ALA A 71 8.65 8.60 -2.84
CA ALA A 71 8.04 8.04 -1.65
C ALA A 71 7.34 6.70 -1.94
N THR A 72 7.31 5.80 -0.96
CA THR A 72 6.58 4.53 -1.02
C THR A 72 5.38 4.55 -0.08
N PHE A 73 4.28 3.92 -0.47
CA PHE A 73 3.15 3.62 0.41
C PHE A 73 3.09 2.12 0.73
N TYR A 74 2.39 1.79 1.81
CA TYR A 74 2.20 0.40 2.22
C TYR A 74 0.99 -0.26 1.53
N LEU A 75 1.13 -1.54 1.24
CA LEU A 75 0.06 -2.43 0.83
C LEU A 75 0.01 -3.60 1.79
N ALA A 76 -1.19 -4.12 2.05
CA ALA A 76 -1.35 -5.27 2.91
C ALA A 76 -2.37 -6.28 2.39
N ALA A 77 -2.08 -7.57 2.58
CA ALA A 77 -2.95 -8.68 2.23
C ALA A 77 -3.08 -9.64 3.41
N ARG A 78 -4.33 -10.01 3.74
CA ARG A 78 -4.63 -10.87 4.91
C ARG A 78 -4.13 -12.31 4.74
N ARG A 79 -4.07 -12.81 3.51
CA ARG A 79 -3.69 -14.19 3.19
C ARG A 79 -2.84 -14.23 1.93
N TYR A 80 -2.04 -15.27 1.79
CA TYR A 80 -1.26 -15.49 0.57
C TYR A 80 -2.21 -15.63 -0.63
N GLY A 81 -1.89 -14.94 -1.73
CA GLY A 81 -2.76 -14.86 -2.92
C GLY A 81 -4.06 -14.04 -2.73
N GLY A 82 -4.27 -13.43 -1.56
CA GLY A 82 -5.43 -12.55 -1.32
C GLY A 82 -5.27 -11.18 -1.97
N PRO A 83 -6.37 -10.40 -2.05
CA PRO A 83 -6.32 -9.04 -2.59
C PRO A 83 -5.44 -8.14 -1.73
N TRP A 84 -4.65 -7.30 -2.40
CA TRP A 84 -3.81 -6.29 -1.76
C TRP A 84 -4.62 -5.02 -1.55
N ARG A 85 -4.68 -4.55 -0.30
CA ARG A 85 -5.27 -3.26 0.04
C ARG A 85 -4.17 -2.22 0.14
N ILE A 86 -4.34 -1.09 -0.55
CA ILE A 86 -3.48 0.08 -0.40
C ILE A 86 -3.81 0.77 0.93
N LEU A 87 -2.80 1.00 1.77
CA LEU A 87 -2.95 1.61 3.09
C LEU A 87 -2.82 3.13 3.01
N VAL A 88 -3.72 3.76 2.28
CA VAL A 88 -3.80 5.22 2.13
C VAL A 88 -5.25 5.64 2.39
N ASP A 89 -5.43 6.56 3.32
CA ASP A 89 -6.69 7.23 3.63
C ASP A 89 -6.73 8.72 3.25
N ASP A 90 -5.60 9.40 3.37
CA ASP A 90 -5.48 10.80 2.99
C ASP A 90 -5.82 11.02 1.50
N ALA A 91 -6.69 11.98 1.23
CA ALA A 91 -7.19 12.26 -0.12
C ALA A 91 -6.08 12.72 -1.06
N ALA A 92 -5.17 13.59 -0.61
CA ALA A 92 -4.08 14.09 -1.44
C ALA A 92 -3.09 12.97 -1.79
N LEU A 93 -2.86 12.04 -0.87
CA LEU A 93 -2.06 10.85 -1.15
C LEU A 93 -2.78 9.91 -2.13
N ARG A 94 -4.09 9.71 -1.99
CA ARG A 94 -4.89 8.89 -2.90
C ARG A 94 -4.89 9.44 -4.33
N ASP A 95 -5.06 10.74 -4.50
CA ASP A 95 -5.06 11.38 -5.83
C ASP A 95 -3.75 11.12 -6.57
N GLY A 96 -2.63 11.18 -5.85
CA GLY A 96 -1.30 10.88 -6.38
C GLY A 96 -1.08 9.43 -6.81
N LEU A 97 -1.94 8.48 -6.42
CA LEU A 97 -1.84 7.08 -6.84
C LEU A 97 -2.25 6.87 -8.30
N SER A 98 -3.07 7.75 -8.87
CA SER A 98 -3.46 7.70 -10.29
C SER A 98 -2.28 7.87 -11.25
N LEU A 99 -1.22 8.54 -10.78
CA LEU A 99 0.04 8.76 -11.50
C LEU A 99 1.11 7.70 -11.17
N CYS A 100 0.82 6.79 -10.24
CA CYS A 100 1.76 5.77 -9.81
C CYS A 100 2.01 4.78 -10.95
N PRO A 101 3.28 4.54 -11.35
CA PRO A 101 3.58 3.49 -12.31
C PRO A 101 3.14 2.11 -11.80
N PRO A 102 2.92 1.16 -12.73
CA PRO A 102 2.66 -0.23 -12.36
C PRO A 102 3.73 -0.77 -11.40
N ALA A 103 3.31 -1.64 -10.48
CA ALA A 103 4.23 -2.29 -9.56
C ALA A 103 5.24 -3.12 -10.36
N HIS A 104 6.54 -3.01 -10.03
CA HIS A 104 7.58 -3.83 -10.62
C HIS A 104 8.49 -4.44 -9.55
N LEU A 105 8.95 -5.66 -9.79
CA LEU A 105 9.90 -6.38 -8.94
C LEU A 105 11.32 -5.86 -9.18
N ALA A 106 12.28 -6.25 -8.34
CA ALA A 106 13.67 -5.79 -8.39
C ALA A 106 14.33 -5.87 -9.79
N HIS A 107 13.89 -6.79 -10.65
CA HIS A 107 14.39 -6.94 -12.03
C HIS A 107 13.71 -6.02 -13.06
N GLY A 108 12.94 -5.03 -12.62
CA GLY A 108 12.15 -4.16 -13.50
C GLY A 108 10.94 -4.84 -14.16
N ARG A 109 10.68 -6.10 -13.83
CA ARG A 109 9.52 -6.85 -14.36
C ARG A 109 8.26 -6.41 -13.66
N SER A 110 7.19 -6.20 -14.40
CA SER A 110 5.86 -5.96 -13.84
C SER A 110 5.52 -7.04 -12.81
N ALA A 111 5.04 -6.60 -11.64
CA ALA A 111 4.54 -7.51 -10.63
C ALA A 111 3.32 -8.24 -11.19
N PRO A 112 3.15 -9.53 -10.90
CA PRO A 112 1.94 -10.25 -11.29
C PRO A 112 0.73 -9.55 -10.66
N VAL A 113 -0.23 -9.17 -11.49
CA VAL A 113 -1.49 -8.59 -11.05
C VAL A 113 -2.27 -9.71 -10.34
N ALA A 114 -2.61 -9.49 -9.06
CA ALA A 114 -3.21 -10.54 -8.24
C ALA A 114 -4.71 -10.80 -8.52
N ASN A 115 -5.38 -9.98 -9.34
CA ASN A 115 -6.68 -10.34 -9.95
C ASN A 115 -7.13 -9.33 -11.02
N ALA A 116 -7.83 -9.82 -12.04
CA ALA A 116 -8.32 -9.08 -13.20
C ALA A 116 -9.45 -8.06 -12.91
N ALA A 117 -9.81 -7.82 -11.64
CA ALA A 117 -10.90 -6.93 -11.25
C ALA A 117 -10.49 -5.47 -10.96
N ASP A 118 -9.18 -5.19 -10.89
CA ASP A 118 -8.65 -3.85 -10.55
C ASP A 118 -8.03 -3.10 -11.75
N LEU A 119 -8.20 -3.61 -12.98
CA LEU A 119 -7.90 -2.82 -14.17
C LEU A 119 -9.08 -1.84 -14.40
N PRO A 120 -8.84 -0.52 -14.54
CA PRO A 120 -9.81 0.30 -15.24
C PRO A 120 -9.91 -0.26 -16.66
N SER A 121 -11.06 -0.84 -16.99
CA SER A 121 -11.37 -1.30 -18.34
C SER A 121 -10.98 -0.19 -19.32
N PRO A 122 -10.16 -0.46 -20.35
CA PRO A 122 -9.97 0.53 -21.41
C PRO A 122 -11.35 0.75 -22.03
N GLN A 123 -11.92 1.95 -21.83
CA GLN A 123 -13.13 2.32 -22.52
C GLN A 123 -12.83 2.25 -24.02
N ARG A 124 -13.45 1.28 -24.69
CA ARG A 124 -13.51 1.27 -26.16
C ARG A 124 -14.29 2.51 -26.57
N ARG A 125 -13.62 3.41 -27.29
CA ARG A 125 -14.28 4.42 -28.12
C ARG A 125 -15.02 3.76 -29.28
#